data_AF-A0A3D2WFR4-F1
#
_entry.id   AF-A0A3D2WFR4-F1
#
_cell.length_a   1.000
_cell.length_b   1.000
_cell.length_c   1.000
_cell.angle_alpha   90.00
_cell.angle_beta   90.00
_cell.angle_gamma   90.00
#
_symmetry.space_group_name_H-M   'P 1'
#
loop_
_entity.id
_entity.type
_entity.pdbx_description
1 polymer ?
#
loop_
_entity_poly.entity_id
_entity_poly.type
_entity_poly.pdbx_seq_one_letter_code
_entity_poly.pdbx_strand_id
1 'polypeptide(L)'
;KEAYEMFVDLMADIQKTVSNYFFRAQFGPPQPQRRAPQRLAYSGPTDSPVSRAAQEARREPVPAGVGGRDELGMSSRASAGGPDPRRLATNRGEQETRKPIKVDKQPGRNDPCPCGSGKKYKKCHGR
;
A
#
# COMPACT_ATOMS: atom_id res chain seq x y z
N LYS A 1 42.53 10.87 -37.06
CA LYS A 1 42.93 10.26 -35.77
C LYS A 1 42.46 11.13 -34.60
N GLU A 2 42.69 12.44 -34.63
CA GLU A 2 42.25 13.39 -33.60
C GLU A 2 40.74 13.36 -33.30
N ALA A 3 39.87 13.30 -34.31
CA ALA A 3 38.42 13.25 -34.09
C ALA A 3 37.95 11.97 -33.36
N TYR A 4 38.68 10.86 -33.51
CA TYR A 4 38.39 9.61 -32.80
C TYR A 4 38.82 9.72 -31.34
N GLU A 5 39.96 10.36 -31.05
CA GLU A 5 40.42 10.60 -29.68
C GLU A 5 39.45 11.51 -28.91
N MET A 6 38.96 12.59 -29.53
CA MET A 6 37.92 13.43 -28.93
C MET A 6 36.63 12.67 -28.59
N PHE A 7 36.25 11.69 -29.42
CA PHE A 7 35.08 10.86 -29.15
C PHE A 7 35.31 9.90 -27.98
N VAL A 8 36.50 9.30 -27.88
CA VAL A 8 36.85 8.40 -26.77
C VAL A 8 36.86 9.18 -25.45
N ASP A 9 37.39 10.40 -25.44
CA ASP A 9 37.38 11.29 -24.28
C ASP A 9 35.94 11.65 -23.84
N LEU A 10 35.07 11.97 -24.80
CA LEU A 10 33.65 12.20 -24.53
C LEU A 10 32.98 10.96 -23.93
N MET A 11 33.26 9.76 -24.45
CA MET A 11 32.70 8.53 -23.92
C MET A 11 33.19 8.25 -22.49
N ALA A 12 34.45 8.56 -22.19
CA ALA A 12 35.00 8.45 -20.83
C ALA A 12 34.28 9.40 -19.86
N ASP A 13 34.01 10.64 -20.27
CA ASP A 13 33.29 11.61 -19.45
C ASP A 13 31.82 11.22 -19.21
N ILE A 14 31.14 10.68 -20.23
CA ILE A 14 29.78 10.15 -20.08
C ILE A 14 29.75 8.99 -19.07
N GLN A 15 30.67 8.02 -19.21
CA GLN A 15 30.74 6.88 -18.30
C GLN A 15 31.02 7.32 -16.85
N LYS A 16 31.89 8.31 -16.66
CA LYS A 16 32.19 8.90 -15.35
C LYS A 16 30.97 9.58 -14.74
N THR A 17 30.21 10.32 -15.55
CA THR A 17 28.99 11.03 -15.13
C THR A 17 27.89 10.07 -14.71
N VAL A 18 27.62 9.05 -15.55
CA VAL A 18 26.60 8.03 -15.28
C VAL A 18 26.96 7.24 -14.02
N SER A 19 28.23 6.85 -13.86
CA SER A 19 28.69 6.12 -12.67
C SER A 19 28.51 6.96 -11.40
N ASN A 20 28.90 8.24 -11.44
CA ASN A 20 28.72 9.16 -10.31
C ASN A 20 27.24 9.27 -9.91
N TYR A 21 26.34 9.41 -10.89
CA TYR A 21 24.91 9.50 -10.66
C TYR A 21 24.33 8.21 -10.08
N PHE A 22 24.74 7.05 -10.61
CA PHE A 22 24.27 5.74 -10.14
C PHE A 22 24.71 5.47 -8.70
N PHE A 23 25.98 5.73 -8.36
CA PHE A 23 26.50 5.50 -7.00
C PHE A 23 26.03 6.54 -5.98
N ARG A 24 25.64 7.74 -6.41
CA ARG A 24 25.05 8.76 -5.54
C ARG A 24 23.52 8.71 -5.45
N ALA A 25 22.86 7.90 -6.28
CA ALA A 25 21.43 7.71 -6.19
C ALA A 25 21.10 7.00 -4.87
N GLN A 26 20.68 7.79 -3.88
CA GLN A 26 20.10 7.25 -2.66
C GLN A 26 18.72 6.72 -3.02
N PHE A 27 18.59 5.39 -3.18
CA PHE A 27 17.30 4.72 -3.12
C PHE A 27 16.82 4.81 -1.68
N GLY A 28 16.19 5.93 -1.35
CA GLY A 28 15.67 6.18 -0.01
C GLY A 28 14.70 5.09 0.41
N PRO A 29 14.64 4.72 1.70
CA PRO A 29 13.63 3.80 2.18
C PRO A 29 12.26 4.34 1.78
N PRO A 30 11.30 3.47 1.41
CA PRO A 30 9.94 3.92 1.09
C PRO A 30 9.47 4.80 2.24
N GLN A 31 9.03 6.04 1.93
CA GLN A 31 8.54 6.93 2.97
C GLN A 31 7.54 6.16 3.81
N PRO A 32 7.75 6.04 5.14
CA PRO A 32 6.79 5.37 5.98
C PRO A 32 5.50 6.17 5.85
N GLN A 33 4.50 5.58 5.18
CA GLN A 33 3.15 6.13 5.17
C GLN A 33 2.78 6.35 6.62
N ARG A 34 2.67 7.62 7.02
CA ARG A 34 2.24 8.02 8.35
C ARG A 34 0.85 7.41 8.55
N ARG A 35 0.79 6.28 9.25
CA ARG A 35 -0.49 5.68 9.64
C ARG A 35 -1.17 6.70 10.53
N ALA A 36 -2.27 7.27 10.06
CA ALA A 36 -3.11 8.12 10.88
C ALA A 36 -3.51 7.33 12.14
N PRO A 37 -3.46 7.92 13.33
CA PRO A 37 -3.88 7.23 14.54
C PRO A 37 -5.36 6.90 14.41
N GLN A 38 -5.68 5.61 14.29
CA GLN A 38 -7.05 5.14 14.37
C GLN A 38 -7.53 5.41 15.80
N ARG A 39 -8.49 6.32 15.95
CA ARG A 39 -9.16 6.53 17.24
C ARG A 39 -9.89 5.23 17.56
N LEU A 40 -9.39 4.53 18.58
CA LEU A 40 -10.02 3.34 19.12
C LEU A 40 -11.33 3.76 19.82
N ALA A 41 -12.43 3.70 19.09
CA ALA A 41 -13.76 3.89 19.66
C ALA A 41 -14.18 2.56 20.30
N TYR A 42 -14.10 2.50 21.64
CA TYR A 42 -14.61 1.36 22.40
C TYR A 42 -16.14 1.44 22.44
N SER A 43 -16.81 0.64 21.60
CA SER A 43 -18.26 0.43 21.68
C SER A 43 -18.55 -0.53 22.84
N GLY A 44 -18.40 -0.04 24.06
CA GLY A 44 -18.88 -0.73 25.25
C GLY A 44 -20.34 -0.34 25.55
N PRO A 45 -21.22 -1.27 25.93
CA PRO A 45 -22.48 -0.90 26.56
C PRO A 45 -22.15 -0.29 27.92
N THR A 46 -22.25 1.03 28.02
CA THR A 46 -22.23 1.70 29.32
C THR A 46 -23.59 1.50 29.98
N ASP A 47 -23.61 0.68 31.04
CA ASP A 47 -24.66 0.64 32.07
C ASP A 47 -24.67 1.95 32.87
N SER A 48 -24.88 3.07 32.18
CA SER A 48 -25.17 4.36 32.80
C SER A 48 -26.68 4.56 32.75
N PRO A 49 -27.34 4.99 33.84
CA PRO A 49 -28.81 5.11 33.90
C PRO A 49 -29.39 6.06 32.83
N VAL A 50 -28.56 6.92 32.23
CA VAL A 50 -28.91 7.82 31.14
C VAL A 50 -29.15 7.08 29.81
N SER A 51 -28.48 5.94 29.58
CA SER A 51 -28.54 5.18 28.33
C SER A 51 -29.82 4.35 28.18
N ARG A 52 -30.39 3.86 29.29
CA ARG A 52 -31.67 3.11 29.27
C ARG A 52 -32.84 4.04 28.92
N ALA A 53 -32.86 5.25 29.48
CA ALA A 53 -33.88 6.25 29.17
C ALA A 53 -33.85 6.69 27.68
N ALA A 54 -32.66 6.73 27.07
CA ALA A 54 -32.50 7.11 25.65
C ALA A 54 -32.84 5.99 24.65
N GLN A 55 -32.91 4.72 25.08
CA GLN A 55 -33.30 3.58 24.24
C GLN A 55 -34.82 3.32 24.30
N GLU A 56 -35.47 3.58 25.44
CA GLU A 56 -36.92 3.40 25.60
C GLU A 56 -37.72 4.46 24.80
N ALA A 57 -37.20 5.69 24.71
CA ALA A 57 -37.89 6.82 24.05
C ALA A 57 -37.76 6.88 22.52
N ARG A 58 -37.15 5.87 21.86
CA ARG A 58 -36.92 5.86 20.40
C ARG A 58 -37.72 4.78 19.64
N ARG A 59 -38.74 4.20 20.26
CA ARG A 59 -39.69 3.33 19.55
C ARG A 59 -40.93 4.14 19.16
N GLU A 60 -40.88 4.73 17.97
CA GLU A 60 -42.03 5.24 17.22
C GLU A 60 -42.17 4.42 15.91
N PRO A 61 -43.39 4.19 15.40
CA PRO A 61 -43.64 3.24 14.31
C PRO A 61 -43.34 3.85 12.93
N VAL A 62 -42.75 3.04 12.03
CA VAL A 62 -42.33 3.46 10.68
C VAL A 62 -43.47 3.19 9.67
N PRO A 63 -43.91 4.16 8.84
CA PRO A 63 -44.81 3.88 7.73
C PRO A 63 -44.05 3.35 6.51
N ALA A 64 -44.66 2.40 5.82
CA ALA A 64 -44.16 1.78 4.59
C ALA A 64 -44.19 2.76 3.39
N GLY A 65 -43.13 2.79 2.57
CA GLY A 65 -43.17 3.52 1.30
C GLY A 65 -41.85 3.66 0.53
N VAL A 66 -41.68 2.80 -0.48
CA VAL A 66 -41.07 3.01 -1.81
C VAL A 66 -39.58 3.39 -1.91
N GLY A 67 -38.76 2.40 -2.27
CA GLY A 67 -37.41 2.58 -2.78
C GLY A 67 -36.72 1.21 -2.86
N GLY A 68 -36.87 0.52 -3.99
CA GLY A 68 -36.37 -0.84 -4.23
C GLY A 68 -34.85 -0.92 -4.11
N ARG A 69 -34.41 -1.50 -3.00
CA ARG A 69 -33.03 -1.91 -2.70
C ARG A 69 -33.09 -3.43 -2.71
N ASP A 70 -32.21 -4.09 -3.44
CA ASP A 70 -32.04 -5.54 -3.34
C ASP A 70 -31.55 -5.93 -1.93
N GLU A 71 -31.61 -7.22 -1.60
CA GLU A 71 -31.32 -7.76 -0.25
C GLU A 71 -29.90 -7.43 0.27
N LEU A 72 -29.01 -6.96 -0.61
CA LEU A 72 -27.65 -6.50 -0.29
C LEU A 72 -27.52 -4.97 -0.25
N GLY A 73 -28.62 -4.23 -0.40
CA GLY A 73 -28.70 -2.80 -0.15
C GLY A 73 -28.04 -1.91 -1.21
N MET A 74 -27.93 -2.35 -2.46
CA MET A 74 -27.31 -1.57 -3.53
C MET A 74 -28.35 -0.77 -4.36
N SER A 75 -27.99 0.46 -4.72
CA SER A 75 -28.81 1.31 -5.59
C SER A 75 -28.56 0.96 -7.05
N SER A 76 -29.57 0.43 -7.74
CA SER A 76 -29.53 -0.05 -9.13
C SER A 76 -29.29 1.01 -10.23
N ARG A 77 -28.89 2.23 -9.87
CA ARG A 77 -28.72 3.35 -10.82
C ARG A 77 -27.29 3.80 -11.09
N ALA A 78 -26.28 3.17 -10.49
CA ALA A 78 -24.87 3.54 -10.71
C ALA A 78 -24.16 2.54 -11.63
N SER A 79 -24.53 2.50 -12.91
CA SER A 79 -23.71 1.86 -13.96
C SER A 79 -24.12 2.33 -15.35
N ALA A 80 -23.40 3.31 -15.90
CA ALA A 80 -22.96 3.34 -17.31
C ALA A 80 -22.26 4.68 -17.63
N GLY A 81 -21.02 4.62 -18.15
CA GLY A 81 -20.53 5.66 -19.07
C GLY A 81 -19.22 6.38 -18.77
N GLY A 82 -18.27 5.78 -18.04
CA GLY A 82 -16.88 6.30 -18.03
C GLY A 82 -16.10 5.80 -19.27
N PRO A 83 -15.25 6.63 -19.92
CA PRO A 83 -14.47 6.18 -21.07
C PRO A 83 -13.51 5.05 -20.67
N ASP A 84 -13.48 4.00 -21.51
CA ASP A 84 -12.69 2.79 -21.30
C ASP A 84 -11.18 3.12 -21.27
N PRO A 85 -10.47 2.88 -20.15
CA PRO A 85 -9.04 3.17 -20.03
C PRO A 85 -8.16 2.37 -21.01
N ARG A 86 -8.73 1.38 -21.71
CA ARG A 86 -8.06 0.60 -22.76
C ARG A 86 -7.89 1.35 -24.08
N ARG A 87 -8.53 2.51 -24.27
CA ARG A 87 -8.48 3.29 -25.53
C ARG A 87 -7.43 4.42 -25.55
N LEU A 88 -6.62 4.57 -24.50
CA LEU A 88 -5.49 5.50 -24.53
C LEU A 88 -4.27 4.83 -25.16
N ALA A 89 -4.08 5.02 -26.47
CA ALA A 89 -2.85 4.67 -27.15
C ALA A 89 -1.75 5.65 -26.73
N THR A 90 -0.79 5.18 -25.94
CA THR A 90 0.42 5.94 -25.59
C THR A 90 1.60 5.36 -26.37
N ASN A 91 2.51 6.23 -26.85
CA ASN A 91 3.75 5.84 -27.57
C ASN A 91 4.80 5.21 -26.63
N ARG A 92 4.38 4.31 -25.73
CA ARG A 92 5.25 3.63 -24.77
C ARG A 92 5.76 2.35 -25.42
N GLY A 93 6.86 2.47 -26.17
CA GLY A 93 7.58 1.33 -26.73
C GLY A 93 7.85 0.27 -25.66
N GLU A 94 7.74 -0.99 -26.06
CA GLU A 94 7.89 -2.24 -25.30
C GLU A 94 8.82 -2.09 -24.08
N GLN A 95 8.27 -1.67 -22.94
CA GLN A 95 9.03 -1.65 -21.70
C GLN A 95 9.06 -3.08 -21.18
N GLU A 96 10.21 -3.74 -21.33
CA GLU A 96 10.46 -5.02 -20.66
C GLU A 96 10.03 -4.92 -19.20
N THR A 97 8.98 -5.68 -18.87
CA THR A 97 8.39 -5.67 -17.54
C THR A 97 9.40 -6.25 -16.56
N ARG A 98 10.06 -5.39 -15.78
CA ARG A 98 10.94 -5.83 -14.70
C ARG A 98 10.13 -6.67 -13.72
N LYS A 99 10.47 -7.97 -13.62
CA LYS A 99 9.81 -8.88 -12.68
C LYS A 99 10.17 -8.45 -11.24
N PRO A 100 9.18 -8.33 -10.33
CA PRO A 100 9.45 -7.97 -8.95
C PRO A 100 10.25 -9.09 -8.25
N ILE A 101 11.33 -8.72 -7.59
CA ILE A 101 12.15 -9.62 -6.77
C ILE A 101 11.33 -10.01 -5.53
N LYS A 102 11.11 -11.31 -5.32
CA LYS A 102 10.47 -11.83 -4.10
C LYS A 102 11.53 -11.89 -3.01
N VAL A 103 11.39 -11.05 -1.99
CA VAL A 103 12.21 -11.11 -0.78
C VAL A 103 11.44 -11.93 0.26
N ASP A 104 12.08 -12.93 0.84
CA ASP A 104 11.49 -13.70 1.93
C ASP A 104 11.26 -12.82 3.16
N LYS A 105 10.16 -13.09 3.88
CA LYS A 105 9.82 -12.36 5.10
C LYS A 105 10.87 -12.65 6.18
N GLN A 106 11.42 -11.61 6.80
CA GLN A 106 12.28 -11.80 7.96
C GLN A 106 11.51 -12.47 9.11
N PRO A 107 12.15 -13.37 9.88
CA PRO A 107 11.51 -14.05 10.99
C PRO A 107 11.07 -13.04 12.05
N GLY A 108 9.84 -13.22 12.55
CA GLY A 108 9.30 -12.40 13.63
C GLY A 108 10.09 -12.61 14.92
N ARG A 109 10.06 -11.60 15.81
CA ARG A 109 10.84 -11.58 17.07
C ARG A 109 10.63 -12.84 17.94
N ASN A 110 9.45 -13.46 17.91
CA ASN A 110 9.13 -14.65 18.71
C ASN A 110 9.16 -15.98 17.93
N ASP A 111 9.41 -15.96 16.62
CA ASP A 111 9.39 -17.15 15.77
C ASP A 111 10.58 -18.07 16.08
N PRO A 112 10.52 -19.37 15.73
CA PRO A 112 11.67 -20.26 15.86
C PRO A 112 12.87 -19.70 15.09
N CYS A 113 14.04 -19.71 15.74
CA CYS A 113 15.24 -19.17 15.12
C CYS A 113 15.71 -20.07 13.96
N PRO A 114 16.00 -19.50 12.76
CA PRO A 114 16.34 -20.29 11.58
C PRO A 114 17.68 -21.04 11.70
N CYS A 115 18.47 -20.79 12.74
CA CYS A 115 19.70 -21.53 13.03
C CYS A 115 19.47 -22.93 13.63
N GLY A 116 18.21 -23.37 13.80
CA GLY A 116 17.87 -24.70 14.31
C GLY A 116 18.05 -24.87 15.82
N SER A 117 18.33 -23.81 16.58
CA SER A 117 18.56 -23.89 18.03
C SER A 117 17.32 -24.21 18.88
N GLY A 118 16.12 -24.24 18.28
CA GLY A 118 14.85 -24.39 18.99
C GLY A 118 14.44 -23.18 19.84
N LYS A 119 15.28 -22.14 19.93
CA LYS A 119 15.00 -20.91 20.70
C LYS A 119 14.23 -19.90 19.85
N LYS A 120 13.42 -19.05 20.48
CA LYS A 120 12.76 -17.91 19.81
C LYS A 120 13.82 -16.96 19.24
N TYR A 121 13.57 -16.35 18.07
CA TYR A 121 14.51 -15.50 17.33
C TYR A 121 15.15 -14.42 18.23
N LYS A 122 14.35 -13.72 19.04
CA LYS A 122 14.82 -12.72 20.01
C LYS A 122 15.83 -13.19 21.06
N LYS A 123 15.82 -14.49 21.36
CA LYS A 123 16.70 -15.11 22.38
C LYS A 123 17.94 -15.74 21.74
N CYS A 124 18.10 -15.62 20.42
CA CYS A 124 19.19 -16.27 19.69
C CYS A 124 19.91 -15.28 18.77
N HIS A 125 19.30 -14.86 17.66
CA HIS A 125 19.93 -13.96 16.67
C HIS A 125 19.28 -12.56 16.61
N GLY A 126 18.12 -12.36 17.23
CA GLY A 126 17.39 -11.09 17.24
C GLY A 126 17.66 -10.24 18.48
N ARG A 127 18.92 -9.83 18.70
CA ARG A 127 19.31 -8.92 19.79
C ARG A 127 18.38 -7.70 19.88
#